data_AF-A0A1A8R0H0-F1
#
_entry.id   AF-A0A1A8R0H0-F1
#
_cell.length_a   1.000
_cell.length_b   1.000
_cell.length_c   1.000
_cell.angle_alpha   90.00
_cell.angle_beta   90.00
_cell.angle_gamma   90.00
#
_symmetry.space_group_name_H-M   'P 1'
#
loop_
_entity.id
_entity.type
_entity.pdbx_description
1 polymer ?
#
loop_
_entity_poly.entity_id
_entity_poly.type
_entity_poly.pdbx_seq_one_letter_code
_entity_poly.pdbx_strand_id
1 'polypeptide(L)'
;LSCVMLVLGFLSLYARNRNDIVVDQPGTIRTTPVSIVNLDDSLNYQARPNVPTRTTWNAPIMWELMFDANLYDRTHKEANTSVAMTVFAVGRYLDAYLH
;
A
#
# COMPACT_ATOMS: atom_id res chain seq x y z
N LEU A 1 -20.47 39.06 -2.14
CA LEU A 1 -21.10 37.76 -2.47
C LEU A 1 -20.08 36.73 -2.98
N SER A 2 -19.23 37.04 -3.96
CA SER A 2 -18.26 36.07 -4.52
C SER A 2 -17.26 35.49 -3.49
N CYS A 3 -16.64 36.32 -2.63
CA CYS A 3 -15.72 35.82 -1.60
C CYS A 3 -16.39 34.95 -0.53
N VAL A 4 -17.66 35.20 -0.21
CA VAL A 4 -18.40 34.42 0.79
C VAL A 4 -18.61 32.99 0.29
N MET A 5 -18.90 32.81 -0.99
CA MET A 5 -19.07 31.49 -1.59
C MET A 5 -17.76 30.70 -1.65
N LEU A 6 -16.63 31.39 -1.90
CA LEU A 6 -15.31 30.75 -1.87
C LEU A 6 -14.94 30.28 -0.47
N VAL A 7 -15.12 31.14 0.54
CA VAL A 7 -14.82 30.80 1.94
C VAL A 7 -15.70 29.63 2.40
N LEU A 8 -17.00 29.66 2.10
CA LEU A 8 -17.91 28.55 2.41
C LEU A 8 -17.53 27.26 1.66
N GLY A 9 -17.07 27.37 0.40
CA GLY A 9 -16.57 26.23 -0.37
C GLY A 9 -15.32 25.61 0.24
N PHE A 10 -14.35 26.41 0.65
CA PHE A 10 -13.14 25.93 1.33
C PHE A 10 -13.44 25.37 2.72
N LEU A 11 -14.35 25.98 3.49
CA LEU A 11 -14.81 25.46 4.78
C LEU A 11 -15.55 24.12 4.60
N SER A 12 -16.35 23.97 3.54
CA SER A 12 -17.02 22.71 3.21
C SER A 12 -16.03 21.63 2.80
N LEU A 13 -15.05 21.94 1.95
CA LEU A 13 -13.99 21.01 1.55
C LEU A 13 -13.13 20.60 2.74
N TYR A 14 -12.78 21.55 3.60
CA TYR A 14 -12.00 21.33 4.81
C TYR A 14 -12.77 20.51 5.85
N ALA A 15 -14.06 20.79 6.05
CA ALA A 15 -14.92 19.99 6.92
C ALA A 15 -15.12 18.57 6.39
N ARG A 16 -15.27 18.40 5.07
CA ARG A 16 -15.38 17.09 4.42
C ARG A 16 -14.09 16.27 4.60
N ASN A 17 -12.93 16.90 4.50
CA ASN A 17 -11.63 16.28 4.75
C ASN A 17 -11.41 15.93 6.25
N ARG A 18 -12.16 16.55 7.18
CA ARG A 18 -12.03 16.32 8.63
C ARG A 18 -12.97 15.25 9.18
N ASN A 19 -14.01 14.87 8.45
CA ASN A 19 -15.04 13.95 8.93
C ASN A 19 -14.70 12.45 8.77
N ASP A 20 -13.47 12.10 8.38
CA ASP A 20 -12.98 10.70 8.38
C ASP A 20 -12.61 10.18 9.79
N ILE A 21 -13.01 10.88 10.85
CA ILE A 21 -12.94 10.32 12.21
C ILE A 21 -14.13 9.38 12.42
N VAL A 22 -13.91 8.11 12.08
CA VAL A 22 -14.79 7.00 12.44
C VAL A 22 -14.82 6.88 13.96
N VAL A 23 -15.98 7.22 14.55
CA VAL A 23 -16.35 6.80 15.90
C VAL A 23 -16.59 5.29 15.85
N ASP A 24 -15.70 4.53 16.49
CA ASP A 24 -15.85 3.08 16.62
C ASP A 24 -17.03 2.75 17.55
N GLN A 25 -17.95 1.93 17.04
CA GLN A 25 -19.07 1.37 17.80
C GLN A 25 -18.69 -0.10 18.12
N PRO A 26 -18.62 -0.50 19.39
CA PRO A 26 -18.15 -1.84 19.72
C PRO A 26 -19.28 -2.84 19.45
N GLY A 27 -18.98 -3.87 18.65
CA GLY A 27 -19.78 -5.10 18.63
C GLY A 27 -20.63 -5.37 17.38
N THR A 28 -20.13 -5.13 16.18
CA THR A 28 -20.71 -5.75 14.98
C THR A 28 -19.59 -6.26 14.08
N ILE A 29 -19.57 -7.58 13.82
CA ILE A 29 -18.70 -8.19 12.81
C ILE A 29 -19.12 -7.58 11.47
N ARG A 30 -18.41 -6.53 11.05
CA ARG A 30 -18.47 -6.01 9.70
C ARG A 30 -17.60 -6.91 8.87
N THR A 31 -18.20 -7.74 8.03
CA THR A 31 -17.60 -8.04 6.73
C THR A 31 -17.52 -6.72 6.00
N THR A 32 -16.42 -5.98 6.21
CA THR A 32 -16.07 -4.87 5.33
C THR A 32 -16.10 -5.42 3.91
N PRO A 33 -16.80 -4.80 2.95
CA PRO A 33 -16.53 -5.10 1.55
C PRO A 33 -15.03 -4.87 1.42
N VAL A 34 -14.26 -5.91 1.07
CA VAL A 34 -12.82 -5.83 0.88
C VAL A 34 -12.60 -4.60 0.03
N SER A 35 -12.19 -3.49 0.67
CA SER A 35 -11.84 -2.31 -0.08
C SER A 35 -10.62 -2.80 -0.82
N ILE A 36 -10.78 -3.02 -2.11
CA ILE A 36 -9.67 -3.28 -3.02
C ILE A 36 -8.93 -1.95 -3.07
N VAL A 37 -8.22 -1.63 -1.99
CA VAL A 37 -7.23 -0.57 -1.97
C VAL A 37 -6.24 -1.06 -2.99
N ASN A 38 -6.14 -0.34 -4.10
CA ASN A 38 -5.09 -0.63 -5.05
C ASN A 38 -3.78 -0.36 -4.32
N LEU A 39 -3.11 -1.45 -3.92
CA LEU A 39 -1.96 -1.40 -3.05
C LEU A 39 -0.82 -0.59 -3.69
N ASP A 40 -0.78 -0.54 -5.02
CA ASP A 40 0.19 0.24 -5.80
C ASP A 40 0.00 1.76 -5.66
N ASP A 41 -1.20 2.23 -5.30
CA ASP A 41 -1.46 3.65 -5.03
C ASP A 41 -0.79 4.12 -3.73
N SER A 42 -0.43 3.18 -2.84
CA SER A 42 0.25 3.47 -1.58
C SER A 42 1.77 3.69 -1.73
N LEU A 43 2.33 3.44 -2.92
CA LEU A 43 3.77 3.53 -3.17
C LEU A 43 4.28 4.97 -3.14
N ASN A 44 5.32 5.22 -2.35
CA ASN A 44 6.02 6.51 -2.28
C ASN A 44 7.17 6.59 -3.28
N TYR A 45 6.89 7.04 -4.50
CA TYR A 45 7.89 7.21 -5.56
C TYR A 45 8.95 8.29 -5.28
N GLN A 46 8.77 9.11 -4.23
CA GLN A 46 9.72 10.15 -3.82
C GLN A 46 10.68 9.69 -2.71
N ALA A 47 10.48 8.49 -2.15
CA ALA A 47 11.35 7.94 -1.10
C ALA A 47 12.81 7.72 -1.55
N ARG A 48 13.02 7.66 -2.88
CA ARG A 48 14.30 7.40 -3.52
C ARG A 48 14.52 8.35 -4.69
N PRO A 49 14.91 9.62 -4.44
CA PRO A 49 15.03 10.64 -5.48
C PRO A 49 16.24 10.43 -6.41
N ASN A 50 17.24 9.66 -5.97
CA ASN A 50 18.51 9.51 -6.68
C ASN A 50 18.57 8.26 -7.58
N VAL A 51 17.47 7.49 -7.66
CA VAL A 51 17.39 6.28 -8.50
C VAL A 51 16.04 6.23 -9.22
N PRO A 52 15.95 5.57 -10.38
CA PRO A 52 14.68 5.34 -11.02
C PRO A 52 13.74 4.51 -10.12
N THR A 53 12.52 5.01 -9.90
CA THR A 53 11.47 4.33 -9.11
C THR A 53 10.38 3.69 -9.97
N ARG A 54 10.42 3.93 -11.29
CA ARG A 54 9.53 3.32 -12.29
C ARG A 54 10.29 2.97 -13.57
N THR A 55 9.85 1.92 -14.25
CA THR A 55 10.31 1.57 -15.60
C THR A 55 9.65 2.45 -16.66
N THR A 56 10.12 2.39 -17.92
CA THR A 56 9.55 3.14 -19.05
C THR A 56 8.12 2.72 -19.39
N TRP A 57 7.70 1.51 -19.00
CA TRP A 57 6.31 1.03 -19.12
C TRP A 57 5.52 1.19 -17.82
N ASN A 58 5.94 2.10 -16.93
CA ASN A 58 5.27 2.48 -15.69
C ASN A 58 5.13 1.36 -14.64
N ALA A 59 5.95 0.30 -14.70
CA ALA A 59 6.01 -0.68 -13.61
C ALA A 59 6.84 -0.12 -12.43
N PRO A 60 6.42 -0.34 -11.17
CA PRO A 60 7.18 0.11 -10.01
C PRO A 60 8.48 -0.68 -9.88
N ILE A 61 9.57 0.03 -9.56
CA ILE A 61 10.84 -0.59 -9.16
C ILE A 61 10.87 -0.56 -7.62
N MET A 62 10.84 -1.73 -6.99
CA MET A 62 10.72 -1.83 -5.53
C MET A 62 12.04 -1.48 -4.85
N TRP A 63 12.05 -0.33 -4.18
CA TRP A 63 13.15 0.07 -3.30
C TRP A 63 12.69 0.16 -1.85
N GLU A 64 13.66 0.04 -0.96
CA GLU A 64 13.49 0.31 0.47
C GLU A 64 12.87 1.71 0.70
N LEU A 65 11.98 1.80 1.71
CA LEU A 65 11.12 2.95 2.04
C LEU A 65 10.01 3.34 1.02
N MET A 66 9.87 2.66 -0.12
CA MET A 66 8.80 2.98 -1.07
C MET A 66 7.44 2.39 -0.69
N PHE A 67 7.42 1.33 0.12
CA PHE A 67 6.20 0.62 0.51
C PHE A 67 6.14 0.45 2.03
N ASP A 68 4.94 0.40 2.60
CA ASP A 68 4.72 0.03 3.99
C ASP A 68 4.59 -1.50 4.10
N ALA A 69 5.62 -2.15 4.65
CA ALA A 69 5.65 -3.61 4.80
C ALA A 69 4.46 -4.15 5.62
N ASN A 70 3.97 -3.40 6.63
CA ASN A 70 2.85 -3.86 7.46
C ASN A 70 1.53 -3.84 6.68
N LEU A 71 1.35 -2.84 5.82
CA LEU A 71 0.18 -2.76 4.94
C LEU A 71 0.16 -3.94 3.97
N TYR A 72 1.28 -4.17 3.26
CA TYR A 72 1.39 -5.25 2.28
C TYR A 72 1.24 -6.63 2.92
N ASP A 73 1.90 -6.88 4.06
CA ASP A 73 1.81 -8.16 4.78
C ASP A 73 0.38 -8.45 5.26
N ARG A 74 -0.30 -7.45 5.82
CA ARG A 74 -1.71 -7.59 6.21
C ARG A 74 -2.60 -7.89 5.00
N THR A 75 -2.45 -7.16 3.90
CA THR A 75 -3.25 -7.38 2.68
C THR A 75 -3.06 -8.80 2.13
N HIS A 76 -1.82 -9.29 2.07
CA HIS A 76 -1.53 -10.66 1.62
C HIS A 76 -2.06 -11.74 2.56
N LYS A 77 -2.04 -11.50 3.88
CA LYS A 77 -2.65 -12.38 4.89
C LYS A 77 -4.16 -12.44 4.76
N GLU A 78 -4.83 -11.29 4.66
CA GLU A 78 -6.29 -11.19 4.48
C GLU A 78 -6.75 -11.85 3.17
N ALA A 79 -5.96 -11.72 2.11
CA ALA A 79 -6.19 -12.38 0.83
C ALA A 79 -5.81 -13.87 0.81
N ASN A 80 -5.25 -14.42 1.89
CA ASN A 80 -4.76 -15.81 1.99
C ASN A 80 -3.83 -16.23 0.83
N THR A 81 -2.93 -15.32 0.42
CA THR A 81 -2.01 -15.61 -0.68
C THR A 81 -0.90 -16.56 -0.23
N SER A 82 -0.42 -17.41 -1.16
CA SER A 82 0.72 -18.30 -0.96
C SER A 82 1.81 -18.00 -1.98
N VAL A 83 3.07 -18.01 -1.56
CA VAL A 83 4.23 -17.78 -2.41
C VAL A 83 5.06 -19.06 -2.46
N ALA A 84 5.20 -19.64 -3.64
CA ALA A 84 6.09 -20.77 -3.87
C ALA A 84 7.47 -20.28 -4.32
N MET A 85 8.53 -20.90 -3.78
CA MET A 85 9.91 -20.67 -4.20
C MET A 85 10.48 -21.97 -4.77
N THR A 86 11.09 -21.89 -5.96
CA THR A 86 11.77 -23.02 -6.59
C THR A 86 13.26 -22.75 -6.62
N VAL A 87 14.04 -23.66 -6.02
CA VAL A 87 15.50 -23.60 -5.98
C VAL A 87 16.06 -24.91 -6.52
N PHE A 88 17.13 -24.80 -7.32
CA PHE A 88 17.85 -25.95 -7.85
C PHE A 88 19.26 -25.98 -7.28
N ALA A 89 19.70 -27.13 -6.79
CA ALA A 89 21.08 -27.39 -6.41
C ALA A 89 21.49 -28.77 -6.89
N VAL A 90 22.67 -28.85 -7.50
CA VAL A 90 23.19 -30.10 -8.08
C VAL A 90 24.65 -30.27 -7.67
N GLY A 91 25.03 -31.49 -7.28
CA GLY A 91 26.39 -31.81 -6.85
C GLY A 91 26.83 -30.96 -5.66
N ARG A 92 28.00 -30.31 -5.77
CA ARG A 92 28.62 -29.55 -4.67
C ARG A 92 27.81 -28.34 -4.19
N TYR A 93 26.81 -27.90 -4.95
CA TYR A 93 25.91 -26.81 -4.53
C TYR A 93 24.93 -27.24 -3.44
N LEU A 94 24.62 -28.55 -3.31
CA LEU A 94 23.81 -29.06 -2.20
C LEU A 94 24.53 -28.82 -0.86
N ASP A 95 25.77 -29.30 -0.75
CA ASP A 95 26.55 -29.20 0.49
C ASP A 95 26.96 -27.76 0.84
N ALA A 96 27.17 -26.91 -0.16
CA ALA A 96 27.67 -25.55 0.04
C ALA A 96 26.57 -24.53 0.40
N TYR A 97 25.33 -24.74 -0.06
CA TYR A 97 24.27 -23.73 0.03
C TYR A 97 22.95 -24.22 0.62
N LEU A 98 22.69 -25.54 0.68
CA LEU A 98 21.42 -26.11 1.13
C LEU A 98 21.59 -27.17 2.23
N HIS A 99 22.65 -27.06 3.02
CA HIS A 99 22.93 -28.00 4.12
C HIS A 99 22.00 -27.77 5.32
#